data_AF-A0A534B037-F1
#
_entry.id   AF-A0A534B037-F1
#
_cell.length_a   1.000
_cell.length_b   1.000
_cell.length_c   1.000
_cell.angle_alpha   90.00
_cell.angle_beta   90.00
_cell.angle_gamma   90.00
#
_symmetry.space_group_name_H-M   'P 1'
#
loop_
_entity.id
_entity.type
_entity.pdbx_description
1 polymer ?
#
loop_
_entity_poly.entity_id
_entity_poly.type
_entity_poly.pdbx_seq_one_letter_code
_entity_poly.pdbx_strand_id
1 'polypeptide(L)'
;MKITVCQLHDARDAFAKDWEELLDHVKVQESELVLLPEMPFFQWFPVSRAFDAGVWRAAVSAHGAGEQRLAELAPARVLGTRPIDFGNVRCSAGFIWNAEEG
;
A
#
# COMPACT_ATOMS: atom_id res chain seq x y z
N MET A 1 -15.84 15.85 -0.27
CA MET A 1 -14.78 14.93 -0.73
C MET A 1 -13.41 15.53 -0.49
N LYS A 2 -12.80 15.21 0.65
CA LYS A 2 -11.40 15.50 0.96
C LYS A 2 -10.51 14.29 0.63
N ILE A 3 -9.46 14.52 -0.13
CA ILE A 3 -8.52 13.49 -0.58
C ILE A 3 -7.15 13.76 0.05
N THR A 4 -6.58 12.75 0.70
CA THR A 4 -5.17 12.75 1.11
C THR A 4 -4.35 12.02 0.06
N VAL A 5 -3.35 12.69 -0.49
CA VAL A 5 -2.29 12.07 -1.30
C VAL A 5 -1.03 12.09 -0.46
N CYS A 6 -0.42 10.93 -0.24
CA CYS A 6 0.72 10.80 0.66
C CYS A 6 1.98 10.34 -0.06
N GLN A 7 3.13 10.71 0.50
CA GLN A 7 4.43 10.17 0.17
C GLN A 7 4.95 9.48 1.42
N LEU A 8 5.38 8.23 1.28
CA LEU A 8 5.92 7.41 2.36
C LEU A 8 7.35 7.02 2.02
N HIS A 9 8.20 6.86 3.02
CA HIS A 9 9.55 6.36 2.86
C HIS A 9 9.53 4.88 2.47
N ASP A 10 10.44 4.51 1.56
CA ASP A 10 10.62 3.12 1.13
C ASP A 10 11.32 2.26 2.19
N ALA A 11 12.19 2.89 3.00
CA ALA A 11 12.89 2.22 4.09
C ALA A 11 11.94 1.82 5.21
N ARG A 12 11.97 0.55 5.64
CA ARG A 12 10.96 -0.04 6.55
C ARG A 12 10.86 0.64 7.91
N ASP A 13 11.98 1.08 8.48
CA ASP A 13 11.98 1.76 9.78
C ASP A 13 11.33 3.15 9.69
N ALA A 14 11.59 3.88 8.60
CA ALA A 14 10.97 5.19 8.36
C ALA A 14 9.49 5.06 7.96
N PHE A 15 9.14 4.03 7.19
CA PHE A 15 7.76 3.72 6.78
C PHE A 15 6.82 3.59 7.99
N ALA A 16 7.27 2.93 9.07
CA ALA A 16 6.45 2.75 10.26
C ALA A 16 6.02 4.08 10.87
N LYS A 17 6.95 5.05 10.94
CA LYS A 17 6.67 6.40 11.44
C LYS A 17 5.74 7.16 10.50
N ASP A 18 5.99 7.12 9.19
CA ASP A 18 5.12 7.81 8.23
C ASP A 18 3.69 7.24 8.23
N TRP A 19 3.55 5.94 8.47
CA TRP A 19 2.24 5.31 8.58
C TRP A 19 1.45 5.86 9.76
N GLU A 20 2.07 5.95 10.94
CA GLU A 20 1.43 6.57 12.12
C GLU A 20 1.03 8.02 11.85
N GLU A 21 1.92 8.81 11.23
CA GLU A 21 1.62 10.20 10.86
C GLU A 21 0.49 10.31 9.83
N LEU A 22 0.39 9.36 8.88
CA LEU A 22 -0.71 9.28 7.93
C LEU A 22 -2.05 8.99 8.62
N LEU A 23 -2.08 8.05 9.59
CA LEU A 23 -3.29 7.74 10.36
C LEU A 23 -3.80 8.98 11.09
N ASP A 24 -2.89 9.68 11.79
CA ASP A 24 -3.21 10.92 12.51
C ASP A 24 -3.71 12.00 11.55
N HIS A 25 -3.05 12.18 10.40
CA HIS A 25 -3.47 13.14 9.39
C HIS A 25 -4.87 12.86 8.86
N VAL A 26 -5.16 11.61 8.48
CA VAL A 26 -6.46 11.18 7.94
C VAL A 26 -7.57 11.46 8.94
N LYS A 27 -7.32 11.18 10.23
CA LYS A 27 -8.26 11.46 11.31
C LYS A 27 -8.49 12.95 11.51
N VAL A 28 -7.43 13.75 11.64
CA VAL A 28 -7.53 15.21 11.88
C VAL A 28 -8.18 15.92 10.69
N GLN A 29 -7.89 15.46 9.47
CA GLN A 29 -8.45 16.04 8.27
C GLN A 29 -9.81 15.49 7.90
N GLU A 30 -10.31 14.42 8.54
CA GLU A 30 -11.54 13.75 8.13
C GLU A 30 -11.50 13.36 6.64
N SER A 31 -10.39 12.76 6.21
CA SER A 31 -10.20 12.39 4.81
C SER A 31 -11.20 11.31 4.40
N GLU A 32 -11.78 11.46 3.21
CA GLU A 32 -12.77 10.53 2.65
C GLU A 32 -12.12 9.51 1.71
N LEU A 33 -10.95 9.86 1.16
CA LEU A 33 -10.15 9.04 0.25
C LEU A 33 -8.66 9.23 0.54
N VAL A 34 -7.90 8.15 0.58
CA VAL A 34 -6.43 8.14 0.70
C VAL A 34 -5.83 7.49 -0.53
N LEU A 35 -4.89 8.16 -1.18
CA LEU A 35 -4.09 7.60 -2.27
C LEU A 35 -2.70 7.26 -1.73
N LEU A 36 -2.37 5.97 -1.72
CA LEU A 36 -1.07 5.46 -1.33
C LEU A 36 -0.06 5.50 -2.50
N PRO A 37 1.25 5.52 -2.21
CA PRO A 37 2.30 5.29 -3.20
C PRO A 37 2.16 3.92 -3.89
N GLU A 38 2.91 3.73 -4.98
CA GLU A 38 2.99 2.42 -5.64
C GLU A 38 3.65 1.38 -4.73
N MET A 39 3.00 0.23 -4.55
CA MET A 39 3.48 -0.93 -3.81
C MET A 39 4.18 -0.60 -2.46
N PRO A 40 3.50 0.08 -1.52
CA PRO A 40 4.14 0.73 -0.37
C PRO A 40 4.54 -0.25 0.75
N PHE A 41 4.06 -1.49 0.70
CA PHE A 41 4.25 -2.45 1.81
C PHE A 41 5.52 -3.29 1.69
N PHE A 42 6.32 -3.06 0.64
CA PHE A 42 7.62 -3.71 0.46
C PHE A 42 8.62 -2.71 -0.09
N GLN A 43 9.90 -2.89 0.21
CA GLN A 43 10.95 -2.04 -0.34
C GLN A 43 10.93 -2.10 -1.88
N TRP A 44 11.14 -0.97 -2.56
CA TRP A 44 11.13 -0.89 -4.01
C TRP A 44 12.13 -1.90 -4.61
N PHE A 45 11.57 -2.88 -5.30
CA PHE A 45 12.26 -4.06 -5.80
C PHE A 45 12.39 -4.15 -7.34
N PRO A 46 11.61 -3.41 -8.17
CA PRO A 46 11.81 -3.33 -9.62
C PRO A 46 13.07 -2.56 -10.06
N VAL A 47 14.22 -2.81 -9.43
CA VAL A 47 15.50 -2.14 -9.72
C VAL A 47 16.44 -2.98 -10.60
N SER A 48 16.25 -4.30 -10.62
CA SER A 48 17.06 -5.24 -11.39
C SER A 48 16.37 -5.67 -12.68
N ARG A 49 17.15 -5.86 -13.75
CA ARG A 49 16.66 -6.47 -15.00
C ARG A 49 16.45 -7.98 -14.85
N ALA A 50 17.20 -8.64 -13.97
CA ALA A 50 17.06 -10.06 -13.71
C ALA A 50 15.90 -10.29 -12.74
N PHE A 51 14.96 -11.13 -13.14
CA PHE A 51 13.83 -11.51 -12.30
C PHE A 51 14.30 -12.41 -11.15
N ASP A 52 13.91 -12.05 -9.94
CA ASP A 52 14.10 -12.87 -8.74
C ASP A 52 12.72 -13.29 -8.19
N ALA A 53 12.45 -14.60 -8.26
CA ALA A 53 11.19 -15.17 -7.80
C ALA A 53 11.03 -15.11 -6.27
N GLY A 54 12.13 -15.12 -5.51
CA GLY A 54 12.12 -14.98 -4.06
C GLY A 54 11.68 -13.58 -3.64
N VAL A 55 12.28 -12.55 -4.26
CA VAL A 55 11.91 -11.15 -4.03
C VAL A 55 10.45 -10.90 -4.41
N TRP A 56 10.01 -11.43 -5.55
CA TRP A 56 8.61 -11.31 -5.98
C TRP A 56 7.64 -11.89 -4.95
N ARG A 57 7.85 -13.14 -4.50
CA ARG A 57 6.98 -13.76 -3.49
C ARG A 57 7.00 -13.01 -2.17
N ALA A 58 8.15 -12.49 -1.76
CA ALA A 58 8.27 -11.68 -0.56
C ALA A 58 7.45 -10.38 -0.68
N ALA A 59 7.51 -9.71 -1.83
CA ALA A 59 6.71 -8.52 -2.11
C ALA A 59 5.20 -8.83 -2.07
N VAL A 60 4.74 -9.88 -2.76
CA VAL A 60 3.33 -10.31 -2.74
C VAL A 60 2.87 -10.60 -1.30
N SER A 61 3.66 -11.36 -0.54
CA SER A 61 3.35 -11.69 0.86
C SER A 61 3.29 -10.45 1.75
N ALA A 62 4.22 -9.51 1.59
CA ALA A 62 4.28 -8.30 2.40
C ALA A 62 3.08 -7.38 2.12
N HIS A 63 2.62 -7.29 0.87
CA HIS A 63 1.41 -6.54 0.52
C HIS A 63 0.16 -7.19 1.09
N GLY A 64 0.03 -8.52 1.02
CA GLY A 64 -1.08 -9.21 1.67
C GLY A 64 -1.17 -8.95 3.17
N ALA A 65 -0.03 -8.87 3.88
CA ALA A 65 0.01 -8.52 5.30
C ALA A 65 -0.26 -7.03 5.54
N GLY A 66 0.32 -6.15 4.72
CA GLY A 66 0.15 -4.70 4.82
C GLY A 66 -1.28 -4.25 4.55
N GLU A 67 -1.98 -4.89 3.62
CA GLU A 67 -3.36 -4.57 3.26
C GLU A 67 -4.35 -4.83 4.41
N GLN A 68 -4.04 -5.74 5.34
CA GLN A 68 -4.83 -5.92 6.56
C GLN A 68 -4.87 -4.68 7.44
N ARG A 69 -3.87 -3.79 7.30
CA ARG A 69 -3.76 -2.54 8.05
C ARG A 69 -4.59 -1.41 7.45
N LEU A 70 -5.17 -1.57 6.26
CA LEU A 70 -5.98 -0.52 5.62
C LEU A 70 -7.22 -0.17 6.44
N ALA A 71 -7.71 -1.11 7.26
CA ALA A 71 -8.77 -0.85 8.23
C ALA A 71 -8.43 0.27 9.23
N GLU A 72 -7.15 0.52 9.49
CA GLU A 72 -6.70 1.62 10.36
C GLU A 72 -7.02 3.00 9.73
N LEU A 73 -7.18 3.09 8.41
CA LEU A 73 -7.51 4.32 7.68
C LEU A 73 -9.02 4.57 7.56
N ALA A 74 -9.87 3.69 8.10
CA ALA A 74 -11.31 3.89 8.10
C ALA A 74 -11.69 5.19 8.84
N PRO A 75 -12.73 5.93 8.38
CA PRO A 75 -13.69 5.56 7.35
C PRO A 75 -13.25 5.89 5.91
N ALA A 76 -12.01 6.34 5.69
CA ALA A 76 -11.56 6.68 4.35
C ALA A 76 -11.50 5.45 3.44
N ARG A 77 -11.86 5.63 2.17
CA ARG A 77 -11.54 4.65 1.12
C ARG A 77 -10.06 4.75 0.79
N VAL A 78 -9.41 3.65 0.44
CA VAL A 78 -7.98 3.65 0.12
C VAL A 78 -7.76 3.17 -1.31
N LEU A 79 -7.03 3.96 -2.08
CA LEU A 79 -6.50 3.57 -3.39
C LEU A 79 -5.04 3.14 -3.20
N GLY A 80 -4.71 1.97 -3.71
CA GLY A 80 -3.37 1.43 -3.64
C GLY A 80 -3.05 0.54 -4.83
N THR A 81 -1.84 0.03 -4.83
CA THR A 81 -1.38 -0.98 -5.79
C THR A 81 -0.68 -2.11 -5.05
N ARG A 82 -0.70 -3.30 -5.64
CA ARG A 82 -0.03 -4.48 -5.11
C ARG A 82 0.52 -5.36 -6.24
N PRO A 83 1.63 -6.07 -6.01
CA PRO A 83 2.06 -7.10 -6.94
C PRO A 83 1.12 -8.31 -6.85
N ILE A 84 0.67 -8.82 -8.00
CA ILE A 84 -0.14 -10.04 -8.10
C ILE A 84 0.38 -10.98 -9.18
N ASP A 85 0.23 -12.29 -8.95
CA ASP A 85 0.28 -13.29 -10.02
C ASP A 85 -1.13 -13.40 -10.62
N PHE A 86 -1.28 -12.98 -11.88
CA PHE A 86 -2.53 -13.07 -12.64
C PHE A 86 -2.37 -14.09 -13.77
N GLY A 87 -2.76 -15.34 -13.50
CA GLY A 87 -2.47 -16.45 -14.40
C GLY A 87 -0.96 -16.64 -14.56
N ASN A 88 -0.46 -16.49 -15.79
CA ASN A 88 0.96 -16.64 -16.11
C ASN A 88 1.72 -15.30 -16.15
N VAL A 89 1.05 -14.19 -15.84
CA VAL A 89 1.67 -12.86 -15.83
C VAL A 89 1.76 -12.30 -14.42
N ARG A 90 2.75 -11.43 -14.22
CA ARG A 90 3.00 -10.70 -12.97
C ARG A 90 2.64 -9.24 -13.21
N CYS A 91 1.79 -8.68 -12.35
CA CYS A 91 1.23 -7.35 -12.56
C CYS A 91 1.41 -6.48 -11.32
N SER A 92 1.62 -5.18 -11.54
CA SER A 92 1.27 -4.13 -10.56
C SER A 92 -0.22 -3.85 -10.76
N ALA A 93 -1.04 -4.24 -9.80
CA ALA A 93 -2.50 -4.13 -9.89
C ALA A 93 -3.01 -3.07 -8.92
N GLY A 94 -3.79 -2.12 -9.45
CA GLY A 94 -4.53 -1.16 -8.63
C GLY A 94 -5.72 -1.80 -7.94
N PHE A 95 -6.05 -1.33 -6.74
CA PHE A 95 -7.24 -1.74 -6.00
C PHE A 95 -7.86 -0.54 -5.26
N ILE A 96 -9.12 -0.71 -4.87
CA ILE A 96 -9.82 0.17 -3.94
C ILE A 96 -10.18 -0.67 -2.74
N TRP A 97 -9.88 -0.17 -1.54
CA TRP A 97 -10.27 -0.73 -0.27
C TRP A 97 -11.32 0.16 0.39
N ASN A 98 -12.29 -0.45 1.07
CA ASN A 98 -13.24 0.25 1.92
C ASN A 98 -13.71 -0.67 3.06
N ALA A 99 -14.22 -0.08 4.13
CA ALA A 99 -14.62 -0.83 5.32
C ALA A 99 -15.85 -1.74 5.11
N GLU A 100 -16.64 -1.55 4.05
CA GLU A 100 -17.83 -2.36 3.76
C GLU A 100 -17.45 -3.71 3.14
N GLU A 101 -16.40 -3.73 2.32
CA GLU A 101 -15.97 -4.91 1.55
C GLU A 101 -14.81 -5.68 2.17
N GLY A 102 -14.08 -5.09 3.14
CA GLY A 102 -12.96 -5.73 3.81
C GLY A 102 -11.74 -5.83 2.92
#